data_AF-A0A9P7EY70-F1
#
_entry.id   AF-A0A9P7EY70-F1
#
_cell.length_a   1.000
_cell.length_b   1.000
_cell.length_c   1.000
_cell.angle_alpha   90.00
_cell.angle_beta   90.00
_cell.angle_gamma   90.00
#
_symmetry.space_group_name_H-M   'P 1'
#
loop_
_entity.id
_entity.type
_entity.pdbx_description
1 polymer ?
#
loop_
_entity_poly.entity_id
_entity_poly.type
_entity_poly.pdbx_seq_one_letter_code
_entity_poly.pdbx_strand_id
1 'polypeptide(L)' 'ELTCSQRGLHDIENEMVFPSNSGFVFYDSRGFESGGELEFIKVKKFITNRSKETKITN' A
#
# COMPACT_ATOMS: atom_id res chain seq x y z
N GLU A 1 11.93 -24.11 -8.08
CA GLU A 1 10.84 -23.41 -7.38
C GLU A 1 10.62 -22.07 -8.05
N LEU A 2 9.50 -21.89 -8.72
CA LEU A 2 9.10 -20.59 -9.29
C LEU A 2 8.44 -19.81 -8.16
N THR A 3 9.24 -19.01 -7.45
CA THR A 3 8.75 -18.08 -6.45
C THR A 3 7.84 -17.06 -7.14
N CYS A 4 6.85 -16.51 -6.42
CA CYS A 4 5.83 -15.54 -6.85
C CYS A 4 6.42 -14.27 -7.52
N SER A 5 7.02 -14.40 -8.71
CA SER A 5 7.80 -13.37 -9.41
C SER A 5 7.11 -12.94 -10.71
N GLN A 6 5.79 -12.79 -10.67
CA GLN A 6 5.01 -12.24 -11.79
C GLN A 6 4.25 -10.95 -11.43
N ARG A 7 4.23 -10.54 -10.15
CA ARG A 7 3.48 -9.34 -9.73
C ARG A 7 4.31 -8.04 -9.84
N GLY A 8 5.64 -8.13 -9.95
CA GLY A 8 6.51 -6.95 -9.88
C GLY A 8 6.82 -6.54 -8.44
N LEU A 9 7.60 -5.47 -8.28
CA LEU A 9 7.94 -4.90 -6.98
C LEU A 9 6.82 -3.94 -6.54
N HIS A 10 6.19 -4.22 -5.41
CA HIS A 10 5.14 -3.38 -4.82
C HIS A 10 5.57 -2.88 -3.44
N ASP A 11 5.33 -1.60 -3.18
CA ASP A 11 5.52 -1.00 -1.87
C ASP A 11 4.33 -0.12 -1.48
N ILE A 12 3.64 -0.53 -0.42
CA ILE A 12 2.46 0.18 0.10
C ILE A 12 2.82 1.49 0.77
N GLU A 13 4.09 1.69 1.14
CA GLU A 13 4.55 2.96 1.71
C GLU A 13 4.83 4.01 0.62
N ASN A 14 4.85 3.61 -0.66
CA ASN A 14 5.09 4.54 -1.77
C ASN A 14 3.82 5.35 -2.08
N GLU A 15 3.91 6.66 -1.91
CA GLU A 15 2.85 7.62 -2.24
C GLU A 15 2.92 8.04 -3.71
N MET A 16 1.80 7.94 -4.41
CA MET A 16 1.63 8.48 -5.76
C MET A 16 0.54 9.56 -5.73
N VAL A 17 0.94 10.80 -5.99
CA VAL A 17 0.03 11.94 -6.13
C VAL A 17 0.12 12.48 -7.54
N PHE A 18 -1.03 12.60 -8.21
CA PHE A 18 -1.09 13.16 -9.55
C PHE A 18 -1.40 14.66 -9.46
N PRO A 19 -0.62 15.54 -10.13
CA PRO A 19 -0.88 16.99 -10.08
C PRO A 19 -2.28 17.38 -10.57
N SER A 20 -2.87 16.59 -11.47
CA SER A 20 -4.24 16.78 -11.96
C SER A 20 -5.32 16.37 -10.96
N ASN A 21 -4.96 15.66 -9.89
CA ASN A 21 -5.87 15.13 -8.88
C ASN A 21 -5.22 15.09 -7.49
N SER A 22 -4.80 16.25 -6.98
CA SER A 22 -4.09 16.37 -5.70
C SER A 22 -4.93 16.03 -4.46
N GLY A 23 -6.24 15.84 -4.62
CA GLY A 23 -7.13 15.43 -3.52
C GLY A 23 -7.00 13.94 -3.14
N PHE A 24 -6.22 13.16 -3.89
CA PHE A 24 -6.08 11.72 -3.67
C PHE A 24 -4.61 11.31 -3.64
N VAL A 25 -4.29 10.46 -2.67
CA VAL A 25 -3.00 9.77 -2.57
C VAL A 25 -3.22 8.30 -2.89
N PHE A 26 -2.53 7.81 -3.91
CA PHE A 26 -2.59 6.41 -4.34
C PHE A 26 -1.41 5.64 -3.75
N TYR A 27 -1.68 4.43 -3.25
CA TYR A 27 -0.65 3.55 -2.67
C TYR A 27 -0.60 2.23 -3.45
N ASP A 28 0.61 1.77 -3.76
CA ASP A 28 0.83 0.52 -4.50
C ASP A 28 0.92 -0.69 -3.55
N SER A 29 -0.24 -1.22 -3.17
CA SER A 29 -0.29 -2.46 -2.40
C SER A 29 -0.23 -3.69 -3.30
N ARG A 30 0.44 -4.76 -2.85
CA ARG A 30 0.52 -6.07 -3.55
C ARG A 30 -0.85 -6.79 -3.70
N GLY A 31 -1.90 -6.25 -3.10
CA GLY A 31 -3.23 -6.88 -2.99
C GLY A 31 -3.26 -8.01 -1.96
N PHE A 32 -4.45 -8.58 -1.77
CA PHE A 32 -4.67 -9.71 -0.86
C PHE A 32 -4.86 -10.99 -1.65
N GLU A 33 -4.10 -12.01 -1.32
CA GLU A 33 -4.27 -13.35 -1.88
C GLU A 33 -5.10 -14.20 -0.91
N SER A 34 -6.07 -14.95 -1.42
CA SER A 34 -6.89 -15.81 -0.56
C SER A 34 -6.02 -16.86 0.12
N GLY A 35 -6.09 -16.96 1.45
CA GLY A 35 -5.23 -17.83 2.25
C GLY A 35 -3.88 -17.22 2.66
N GLY A 36 -3.56 -15.99 2.22
CA GLY A 36 -2.36 -15.25 2.62
C GLY A 36 -2.66 -14.23 3.71
N GLU A 37 -2.20 -14.48 4.94
CA GLU A 37 -2.40 -13.57 6.08
C GLU A 37 -1.40 -12.40 6.09
N LEU A 38 -0.21 -12.59 5.50
CA LEU A 38 0.89 -11.62 5.58
C LEU A 38 0.53 -10.28 4.95
N GLU A 39 -0.08 -10.29 3.78
CA GLU A 39 -0.54 -9.09 3.09
C GLU A 39 -1.64 -8.37 3.89
N PHE A 40 -2.54 -9.14 4.52
CA PHE A 40 -3.59 -8.59 5.37
C PHE A 40 -3.01 -7.87 6.60
N ILE A 41 -2.07 -8.50 7.30
CA ILE A 41 -1.38 -7.87 8.45
C ILE A 41 -0.63 -6.62 8.01
N LYS A 42 0.04 -6.66 6.85
CA LYS A 42 0.80 -5.53 6.31
C LYS A 42 -0.11 -4.32 6.06
N VAL A 43 -1.25 -4.51 5.41
CA VAL A 43 -2.22 -3.44 5.16
C VAL A 43 -2.85 -2.95 6.47
N LYS A 44 -3.19 -3.85 7.40
CA LYS A 44 -3.73 -3.45 8.71
C LYS A 44 -2.76 -2.57 9.49
N LYS A 45 -1.47 -2.91 9.48
CA LYS A 45 -0.40 -2.12 10.10
C LYS A 45 -0.25 -0.77 9.42
N PHE A 46 -0.24 -0.74 8.08
CA PHE A 46 -0.19 0.49 7.31
C PHE A 46 -1.33 1.44 7.66
N ILE A 47 -2.59 0.98 7.61
CA ILE A 47 -3.77 1.80 7.95
C ILE A 47 -3.68 2.32 9.39
N THR A 48 -3.29 1.47 10.34
CA THR A 48 -3.17 1.85 11.77
C THR A 48 -2.06 2.88 12.01
N ASN A 49 -0.98 2.83 11.25
CA ASN A 49 0.09 3.82 11.33
C ASN A 49 -0.37 5.14 10.72
N ARG A 50 -0.92 5.10 9.50
CA ARG A 50 -1.39 6.28 8.78
C ARG A 50 -2.53 6.99 9.52
N SER A 51 -3.40 6.26 10.21
CA SER A 51 -4.47 6.86 11.04
C SER A 51 -3.94 7.67 12.22
N LYS A 52 -2.69 7.47 12.63
CA LYS A 52 -2.03 8.21 13.72
C LYS A 52 -1.24 9.41 13.21
N GLU A 53 -1.03 9.51 11.90
CA GLU A 53 -0.37 10.67 11.30
C GLU A 53 -1.32 11.87 11.38
N THR A 54 -0.85 12.93 12.04
CA THR A 54 -1.55 14.21 12.15
C THR A 54 -1.22 15.17 11.01
N LYS A 55 -0.25 14.82 10.18
CA LYS A 55 0.08 15.55 8.96
C LYS A 55 -0.75 15.00 7.80
N ILE A 56 -1.65 15.84 7.30
CA ILE A 56 -2.12 15.72 5.93
C ILE A 56 -1.00 16.30 5.08
N THR A 57 -0.20 15.46 4.43
CA THR A 57 0.73 15.94 3.40
C THR A 57 -0.10 16.47 2.23
N ASN A 58 0.06 17.77 1.95
CA ASN A 58 -0.57 18.49 0.84
C ASN A 58 0.23 18.28 -0.46
#